data_AF-A0A9W6BVA6-F1
#
_entry.id   AF-A0A9W6BVA6-F1
#
_cell.length_a   1.000
_cell.length_b   1.000
_cell.length_c   1.000
_cell.angle_alpha   90.00
_cell.angle_beta   90.00
_cell.angle_gamma   90.00
#
_symmetry.space_group_name_H-M   'P 1'
#
loop_
_entity.id
_entity.type
_entity.pdbx_description
1 polymer ?
#
loop_
_entity_poly.entity_id
_entity_poly.type
_entity_poly.pdbx_seq_one_letter_code
_entity_poly.pdbx_strand_id
1 'polypeptide(L)'
;MALEMSRVVALLYDIHVESVAQRALIEYFHISKSGGTSWANAASANACRNARATTARIIEFDDECRWNNGTLLRAMGVAVATTPGARQVCSRFGLPARLSPFIDCEARRRHLLSLGHQYFANEYTPIGGLHDMYGTHICPQFVNIINVREPLARLTSNIQYMILRLRTLLFSKPPASDLFSKVFCNATAAFWEEFSPPVVDNYNIRTLVGEGAYHTPLYGIGEAHEALAKQLLVQYDLVLDLNAGDAAADLLMRQGLGWNKTLAEVRVWTSDQVARHAGLDLETDCPLGNLKPLFERQKYDKRWYSFGRSLSRLDQLFLSAAAHMGLRPWPTEWAAEQGPSGGGPSGSSAGWPAAGGGPAASSCGLLGAAEALRGRNPRQQWAAAETAGQ
;
A
#
# COMPACT_ATOMS: atom_id res chain seq x y z
N MET A 1 25.80 0.12 29.93
CA MET A 1 24.43 0.03 29.40
C MET A 1 24.27 0.79 28.09
N ALA A 2 24.61 2.09 28.02
CA ALA A 2 24.49 2.87 26.77
C ALA A 2 25.31 2.30 25.59
N LEU A 3 26.58 1.94 25.82
CA LEU A 3 27.45 1.35 24.79
C LEU A 3 26.88 0.02 24.22
N GLU A 4 26.36 -0.83 25.11
CA GLU A 4 25.74 -2.11 24.72
C GLU A 4 24.45 -1.89 23.92
N MET A 5 23.62 -0.92 24.31
CA MET A 5 22.42 -0.56 23.55
C MET A 5 22.76 -0.04 22.16
N SER A 6 23.76 0.83 22.04
CA SER A 6 24.23 1.34 20.74
C SER A 6 24.70 0.19 19.83
N ARG A 7 25.48 -0.76 20.36
CA ARG A 7 25.91 -1.95 19.59
C ARG A 7 24.74 -2.77 19.08
N VAL A 8 23.73 -2.99 19.93
CA VAL A 8 22.52 -3.72 19.54
C VAL A 8 21.75 -2.98 18.45
N VAL A 9 21.57 -1.65 18.58
CA VAL A 9 20.88 -0.84 17.55
C VAL A 9 21.62 -0.89 16.22
N ALA A 10 22.95 -0.72 16.23
CA ALA A 10 23.77 -0.80 15.02
C ALA A 10 23.66 -2.18 14.34
N LEU A 11 23.80 -3.26 15.12
CA LEU A 11 23.67 -4.62 14.60
C LEU A 11 22.28 -4.87 13.99
N LEU A 12 21.21 -4.47 14.67
CA LEU A 12 19.86 -4.63 14.16
C LEU A 12 19.62 -3.79 12.89
N TYR A 13 20.19 -2.59 12.84
CA TYR A 13 20.10 -1.73 11.66
C TYR A 13 20.84 -2.30 10.46
N ASP A 14 22.04 -2.85 10.66
CA ASP A 14 22.78 -3.53 9.59
C ASP A 14 22.01 -4.74 9.07
N ILE A 15 21.43 -5.56 9.95
CA ILE A 15 20.58 -6.69 9.56
C ILE A 15 19.37 -6.21 8.74
N HIS A 16 18.72 -5.13 9.16
CA HIS A 16 17.59 -4.53 8.43
C HIS A 16 18.01 -4.09 7.02
N VAL A 17 19.05 -3.25 6.93
CA VAL A 17 19.53 -2.72 5.65
C VAL A 17 20.00 -3.84 4.73
N GLU A 18 20.75 -4.82 5.26
CA GLU A 18 21.19 -5.98 4.51
C GLU A 18 20.01 -6.77 3.95
N SER A 19 19.01 -7.04 4.79
CA SER A 19 17.81 -7.76 4.41
C SER A 19 17.05 -7.06 3.28
N VAL A 20 16.87 -5.74 3.36
CA VAL A 20 16.25 -4.95 2.28
C VAL A 20 17.12 -4.98 1.02
N ALA A 21 18.43 -4.81 1.15
CA ALA A 21 19.36 -4.74 0.02
C ALA A 21 19.56 -6.07 -0.72
N GLN A 22 19.39 -7.20 -0.03
CA GLN A 22 19.43 -8.54 -0.63
C GLN A 22 18.18 -8.88 -1.43
N ARG A 23 17.06 -8.19 -1.19
CA ARG A 23 15.80 -8.43 -1.88
C ARG A 23 15.65 -7.49 -3.07
N ALA A 24 15.15 -8.02 -4.18
CA ALA A 24 15.03 -7.30 -5.45
C ALA A 24 13.66 -6.65 -5.67
N LEU A 25 12.68 -6.95 -4.81
CA LEU A 25 11.28 -6.61 -5.01
C LEU A 25 10.66 -6.08 -3.71
N ILE A 26 9.86 -5.02 -3.85
CA ILE A 26 8.93 -4.53 -2.83
C ILE A 26 7.52 -4.98 -3.18
N GLU A 27 6.87 -5.65 -2.23
CA GLU A 27 5.41 -5.77 -2.21
C GLU A 27 4.86 -4.73 -1.25
N TYR A 28 4.08 -3.80 -1.78
CA TYR A 28 3.25 -2.95 -0.95
C TYR A 28 1.85 -3.52 -0.81
N PHE A 29 1.50 -3.90 0.42
CA PHE A 29 0.15 -4.31 0.74
C PHE A 29 -0.74 -3.07 0.92
N HIS A 30 -1.50 -2.74 -0.12
CA HIS A 30 -2.34 -1.57 -0.18
C HIS A 30 -3.73 -1.86 0.40
N ILE A 31 -3.88 -1.60 1.70
CA ILE A 31 -5.21 -1.44 2.29
C ILE A 31 -5.84 -0.18 1.66
N SER A 32 -6.98 -0.36 0.99
CA SER A 32 -7.66 0.76 0.32
C SER A 32 -7.88 1.95 1.24
N LYS A 33 -7.60 3.14 0.69
CA LYS A 33 -7.61 4.42 1.39
C LYS A 33 -6.54 4.56 2.47
N SER A 34 -5.51 3.74 2.41
CA SER A 34 -4.28 3.90 3.18
C SER A 34 -3.10 4.35 2.29
N GLY A 35 -3.35 5.25 1.34
CA GLY A 35 -2.28 6.00 0.65
C GLY A 35 -1.59 5.31 -0.53
N GLY A 36 -2.19 4.28 -1.14
CA GLY A 36 -1.50 3.52 -2.20
C GLY A 36 -1.16 4.28 -3.47
N THR A 37 -1.96 5.28 -3.87
CA THR A 37 -1.57 6.17 -4.99
C THR A 37 -0.31 6.95 -4.65
N SER A 38 -0.24 7.54 -3.46
CA SER A 38 0.96 8.25 -3.00
C SER A 38 2.17 7.30 -2.94
N TRP A 39 1.97 6.03 -2.62
CA TRP A 39 3.04 5.03 -2.61
C TRP A 39 3.57 4.65 -3.97
N ALA A 40 2.71 4.42 -4.95
CA ALA A 40 3.14 4.21 -6.33
C ALA A 40 3.90 5.43 -6.89
N ASN A 41 3.49 6.64 -6.52
CA ASN A 41 4.18 7.86 -6.91
C ASN A 41 5.52 8.03 -6.19
N ALA A 42 5.60 7.69 -4.90
CA ALA A 42 6.86 7.70 -4.16
C ALA A 42 7.83 6.68 -4.75
N ALA A 43 7.39 5.46 -5.03
CA ALA A 43 8.20 4.43 -5.68
C ALA A 43 8.74 4.93 -7.04
N SER A 44 7.87 5.50 -7.87
CA SER A 44 8.27 6.08 -9.16
C SER A 44 9.26 7.23 -9.02
N ALA A 45 9.06 8.12 -8.03
CA ALA A 45 9.97 9.24 -7.73
C ALA A 45 11.33 8.79 -7.18
N ASN A 46 11.41 7.57 -6.64
CA ASN A 46 12.65 6.89 -6.25
C ASN A 46 13.14 5.92 -7.33
N ALA A 47 12.73 6.11 -8.59
CA ALA A 47 13.15 5.32 -9.74
C ALA A 47 12.88 3.81 -9.68
N CYS A 48 11.96 3.38 -8.81
CA CYS A 48 11.54 1.99 -8.77
C CYS A 48 10.82 1.61 -10.06
N ARG A 49 11.33 0.58 -10.75
CA ARG A 49 10.64 0.04 -11.92
C ARG A 49 9.34 -0.63 -11.50
N ASN A 50 8.22 -0.20 -12.09
CA ASN A 50 6.90 -0.71 -11.73
C ASN A 50 5.96 -0.75 -12.95
N ALA A 51 4.81 -1.39 -12.79
CA ALA A 51 3.77 -1.38 -13.81
C ALA A 51 3.17 0.03 -13.95
N ARG A 52 2.87 0.46 -15.18
CA ARG A 52 2.32 1.80 -15.51
C ARG A 52 0.87 2.04 -15.04
N ALA A 53 0.38 1.27 -14.08
CA ALA A 53 -0.92 1.47 -13.46
C ALA A 53 -0.83 2.54 -12.35
N THR A 54 -1.92 3.27 -12.09
CA THR A 54 -1.97 4.36 -11.08
C THR A 54 -1.55 3.93 -9.68
N THR A 55 -1.72 2.66 -9.33
CA THR A 55 -1.28 2.07 -8.05
C THR A 55 -0.20 1.01 -8.23
N ALA A 56 0.42 0.92 -9.41
CA ALA A 56 1.46 -0.06 -9.75
C ALA A 56 1.05 -1.53 -9.51
N ARG A 57 -0.22 -1.85 -9.74
CA ARG A 57 -0.73 -3.23 -9.67
C ARG A 57 -0.30 -4.02 -10.90
N ILE A 58 -0.06 -5.31 -10.70
CA ILE A 58 0.12 -6.29 -11.79
C ILE A 58 -1.25 -6.88 -12.10
N ILE A 59 -1.78 -6.62 -13.29
CA ILE A 59 -3.14 -7.03 -13.67
C ILE A 59 -3.25 -8.56 -13.63
N GLU A 60 -2.19 -9.23 -14.04
CA GLU A 60 -2.06 -10.68 -14.15
C GLU A 60 -2.11 -11.38 -12.79
N PHE A 61 -1.86 -10.67 -11.68
CA PHE A 61 -1.93 -11.25 -10.32
C PHE A 61 -3.34 -11.28 -9.75
N ASP A 62 -4.28 -10.57 -10.37
CA ASP A 62 -5.67 -10.51 -9.92
C ASP A 62 -5.85 -9.96 -8.49
N ASP A 63 -4.92 -9.10 -8.07
CA ASP A 63 -4.88 -8.46 -6.74
C ASP A 63 -5.72 -7.18 -6.66
N GLU A 64 -6.69 -7.01 -7.56
CA GLU A 64 -7.57 -5.85 -7.52
C GLU A 64 -8.55 -5.92 -6.35
N CYS A 65 -8.90 -4.74 -5.82
CA CYS A 65 -9.96 -4.56 -4.85
C CYS A 65 -11.28 -5.28 -5.22
N ARG A 66 -11.96 -5.86 -4.21
CA ARG A 66 -13.22 -6.61 -4.35
C ARG A 66 -14.31 -6.09 -3.41
N TRP A 67 -14.52 -4.78 -3.39
CA TRP A 67 -15.42 -4.11 -2.44
C TRP A 67 -16.89 -4.38 -2.70
N ASN A 68 -17.31 -4.20 -3.96
CA ASN A 68 -18.71 -3.95 -4.28
C ASN A 68 -19.37 -5.20 -4.84
N ASN A 69 -20.64 -5.40 -4.45
CA ASN A 69 -21.50 -6.44 -4.95
C ASN A 69 -21.91 -6.14 -6.40
N GLY A 70 -21.20 -6.75 -7.35
CA GLY A 70 -21.48 -6.59 -8.78
C GLY A 70 -22.86 -7.10 -9.19
N THR A 71 -23.46 -8.02 -8.45
CA THR A 71 -24.84 -8.50 -8.69
C THR A 71 -25.85 -7.41 -8.39
N LEU A 72 -25.68 -6.69 -7.27
CA LEU A 72 -26.56 -5.58 -6.92
C LEU A 72 -26.47 -4.43 -7.94
N LEU A 73 -25.26 -4.11 -8.44
CA LEU A 73 -25.10 -3.14 -9.54
C LEU A 73 -25.85 -3.57 -10.80
N ARG A 74 -25.80 -4.85 -11.18
CA ARG A 74 -26.56 -5.38 -12.33
C ARG A 74 -28.07 -5.30 -12.10
N ALA A 75 -28.54 -5.60 -10.88
CA ALA A 75 -29.95 -5.49 -10.53
C ALA A 75 -30.47 -4.04 -10.62
N MET A 76 -29.59 -3.05 -10.42
CA MET A 76 -29.87 -1.63 -10.65
C MET A 76 -29.81 -1.22 -12.13
N GLY A 77 -29.61 -2.15 -13.06
CA GLY A 77 -29.52 -1.87 -14.50
C GLY A 77 -28.14 -1.40 -14.96
N VAL A 78 -27.09 -1.53 -14.14
CA VAL A 78 -25.72 -1.18 -14.54
C VAL A 78 -25.06 -2.35 -15.25
N ALA A 79 -24.65 -2.15 -16.51
CA ALA A 79 -24.02 -3.19 -17.33
C ALA A 79 -22.54 -3.42 -16.97
N VAL A 80 -22.27 -4.01 -15.80
CA VAL A 80 -20.92 -4.21 -15.23
C VAL A 80 -19.92 -4.90 -16.18
N ALA A 81 -20.38 -5.80 -17.07
CA ALA A 81 -19.47 -6.51 -17.99
C ALA A 81 -19.04 -5.67 -19.21
N THR A 82 -19.84 -4.69 -19.63
CA THR A 82 -19.63 -3.93 -20.86
C THR A 82 -19.32 -2.46 -20.62
N THR A 83 -19.52 -1.94 -19.41
CA THR A 83 -19.21 -0.56 -19.07
C THR A 83 -17.70 -0.38 -18.82
N PRO A 84 -16.99 0.44 -19.62
CA PRO A 84 -15.64 0.84 -19.30
C PRO A 84 -15.59 1.45 -17.89
N GLY A 85 -14.70 0.93 -17.03
CA GLY A 85 -14.59 1.41 -15.64
C GLY A 85 -15.30 0.56 -14.58
N ALA A 86 -16.12 -0.43 -14.96
CA ALA A 86 -16.81 -1.30 -13.99
C ALA A 86 -15.86 -2.14 -13.12
N ARG A 87 -14.70 -2.55 -13.65
CA ARG A 87 -13.61 -3.14 -12.84
C ARG A 87 -12.98 -2.12 -11.89
N GLN A 88 -12.93 -0.85 -12.30
CA GLN A 88 -12.34 0.22 -11.53
C GLN A 88 -13.20 0.71 -10.36
N VAL A 89 -14.42 0.18 -10.20
CA VAL A 89 -15.25 0.32 -8.99
C VAL A 89 -15.23 -0.94 -8.12
N CYS A 90 -14.27 -1.86 -8.31
CA CYS A 90 -14.06 -3.01 -7.43
C CYS A 90 -15.28 -3.94 -7.28
N SER A 91 -16.05 -4.15 -8.36
CA SER A 91 -17.36 -4.84 -8.38
C SER A 91 -17.31 -6.37 -8.27
N ARG A 92 -16.30 -6.91 -7.57
CA ARG A 92 -15.94 -8.33 -7.56
C ARG A 92 -16.13 -9.02 -6.22
N PHE A 93 -16.86 -8.40 -5.29
CA PHE A 93 -17.22 -9.09 -4.06
C PHE A 93 -18.03 -10.36 -4.37
N GLY A 94 -17.73 -11.45 -3.67
CA GLY A 94 -18.33 -12.77 -3.88
C GLY A 94 -17.53 -13.68 -4.83
N LEU A 95 -16.39 -13.22 -5.33
CA LEU A 95 -15.43 -14.02 -6.08
C LEU A 95 -14.18 -14.18 -5.21
N PRO A 96 -14.05 -15.25 -4.41
CA PRO A 96 -12.94 -15.37 -3.46
C PRO A 96 -11.61 -15.69 -4.15
N ALA A 97 -11.59 -16.63 -5.08
CA ALA A 97 -10.37 -17.06 -5.74
C ALA A 97 -9.80 -15.99 -6.67
N ARG A 98 -8.47 -15.89 -6.71
CA ARG A 98 -7.75 -15.21 -7.80
C ARG A 98 -7.91 -15.97 -9.11
N LEU A 99 -8.16 -15.24 -10.18
CA LEU A 99 -8.13 -15.72 -11.56
C LEU A 99 -6.74 -15.46 -12.15
N SER A 100 -5.72 -16.00 -11.49
CA SER A 100 -4.31 -15.80 -11.84
C SER A 100 -3.57 -17.14 -11.81
N PRO A 101 -2.63 -17.40 -12.74
CA PRO A 101 -1.72 -18.53 -12.61
C PRO A 101 -0.60 -18.28 -11.58
N PHE A 102 -0.44 -17.05 -11.08
CA PHE A 102 0.62 -16.65 -10.15
C PHE A 102 0.16 -16.76 -8.69
N ILE A 103 -0.23 -17.98 -8.31
CA ILE A 103 -0.86 -18.28 -7.01
C ILE A 103 0.13 -18.43 -5.86
N ASP A 104 1.44 -18.47 -6.13
CA ASP A 104 2.48 -18.59 -5.12
C ASP A 104 3.55 -17.50 -5.26
N CYS A 105 4.33 -17.32 -4.19
CA CYS A 105 5.33 -16.28 -4.11
C CYS A 105 6.45 -16.40 -5.15
N GLU A 106 6.86 -17.63 -5.52
CA GLU A 106 7.96 -17.82 -6.47
C GLU A 106 7.51 -17.59 -7.91
N ALA A 107 6.29 -17.98 -8.26
CA ALA A 107 5.67 -17.67 -9.53
C ALA A 107 5.55 -16.15 -9.73
N ARG A 108 5.09 -15.42 -8.70
CA ARG A 108 5.04 -13.96 -8.70
C ARG A 108 6.44 -13.34 -8.84
N ARG A 109 7.41 -13.83 -8.06
CA ARG A 109 8.80 -13.36 -8.10
C ARG A 109 9.39 -13.49 -9.51
N ARG A 110 9.34 -14.69 -10.09
CA ARG A 110 9.87 -14.96 -11.44
C ARG A 110 9.21 -14.07 -12.48
N HIS A 111 7.89 -13.87 -12.38
CA HIS A 111 7.17 -12.99 -13.29
C HIS A 111 7.63 -11.54 -13.18
N LEU A 112 7.68 -10.97 -11.96
CA LEU A 112 8.13 -9.59 -11.74
C LEU A 112 9.57 -9.37 -12.23
N LEU A 113 10.47 -10.31 -11.94
CA LEU A 113 11.85 -10.24 -12.40
C LEU A 113 11.94 -10.30 -13.92
N SER A 114 11.12 -11.13 -14.59
CA SER A 114 11.07 -11.19 -16.05
C SER A 114 10.60 -9.88 -16.70
N LEU A 115 9.79 -9.10 -15.98
CA LEU A 115 9.34 -7.76 -16.39
C LEU A 115 10.32 -6.65 -15.97
N GLY A 116 11.37 -6.99 -15.22
CA GLY A 116 12.31 -6.03 -14.64
C GLY A 116 11.68 -5.11 -13.59
N HIS A 117 10.53 -5.49 -13.03
CA HIS A 117 9.87 -4.74 -11.96
C HIS A 117 10.60 -4.91 -10.62
N GLN A 118 10.49 -3.88 -9.78
CA GLN A 118 11.06 -3.78 -8.44
C GLN A 118 10.02 -3.41 -7.40
N TYR A 119 8.87 -2.88 -7.82
CA TYR A 119 7.77 -2.49 -6.94
C TYR A 119 6.44 -2.90 -7.56
N PHE A 120 5.56 -3.44 -6.73
CA PHE A 120 4.15 -3.66 -7.07
C PHE A 120 3.27 -3.47 -5.84
N ALA A 121 1.99 -3.20 -6.08
CA ALA A 121 0.98 -3.15 -5.02
C ALA A 121 0.00 -4.32 -5.13
N ASN A 122 -0.39 -4.83 -3.96
CA ASN A 122 -1.44 -5.81 -3.78
C ASN A 122 -2.61 -5.15 -3.06
N GLU A 123 -3.80 -5.10 -3.67
CA GLU A 123 -5.00 -4.44 -3.14
C GLU A 123 -6.09 -5.41 -2.65
N TYR A 124 -5.82 -6.71 -2.69
CA TYR A 124 -6.80 -7.72 -2.34
C TYR A 124 -6.52 -8.35 -0.97
N THR A 125 -5.63 -9.33 -0.92
CA THR A 125 -5.25 -10.07 0.29
C THR A 125 -3.81 -10.58 0.19
N PRO A 126 -3.10 -10.97 1.27
CA PRO A 126 -1.90 -11.79 1.13
C PRO A 126 -2.20 -13.13 0.44
N ILE A 127 -1.18 -13.90 0.12
CA ILE A 127 -1.33 -15.12 -0.68
C ILE A 127 -1.94 -16.24 0.17
N GLY A 128 -2.75 -17.09 -0.47
CA GLY A 128 -3.38 -18.24 0.16
C GLY A 128 -4.69 -17.88 0.86
N GLY A 129 -5.07 -18.66 1.86
CA GLY A 129 -6.24 -18.35 2.67
C GLY A 129 -7.61 -18.68 2.04
N LEU A 130 -7.66 -19.33 0.87
CA LEU A 130 -8.92 -19.57 0.14
C LEU A 130 -9.87 -20.52 0.88
N HIS A 131 -9.34 -21.66 1.35
CA HIS A 131 -10.12 -22.67 2.07
C HIS A 131 -9.98 -22.56 3.59
N ASP A 132 -8.85 -22.04 4.05
CA ASP A 132 -8.54 -21.84 5.46
C ASP A 132 -7.66 -20.61 5.62
N MET A 133 -8.11 -19.64 6.43
CA MET A 133 -7.38 -18.40 6.69
C MET A 133 -5.97 -18.64 7.23
N TYR A 134 -5.72 -19.74 7.95
CA TYR A 134 -4.39 -20.05 8.48
C TYR A 134 -3.35 -20.40 7.40
N GLY A 135 -3.78 -20.69 6.16
CA GLY A 135 -2.89 -20.82 5.00
C GLY A 135 -2.43 -19.49 4.41
N THR A 136 -2.88 -18.36 4.95
CA THR A 136 -2.50 -17.02 4.49
C THR A 136 -1.07 -16.69 4.87
N HIS A 137 -0.29 -16.15 3.93
CA HIS A 137 1.10 -15.76 4.17
C HIS A 137 1.51 -14.58 3.28
N ILE A 138 2.53 -13.86 3.73
CA ILE A 138 3.27 -12.89 2.91
C ILE A 138 4.42 -13.60 2.20
N CYS A 139 5.03 -12.94 1.21
CA CYS A 139 6.17 -13.50 0.49
C CYS A 139 7.49 -13.02 1.10
N PRO A 140 8.21 -13.87 1.88
CA PRO A 140 9.42 -13.44 2.60
C PRO A 140 10.58 -13.02 1.67
N GLN A 141 10.55 -13.44 0.40
CA GLN A 141 11.53 -12.99 -0.61
C GLN A 141 11.34 -11.52 -1.04
N PHE A 142 10.22 -10.89 -0.70
CA PHE A 142 9.94 -9.49 -0.99
C PHE A 142 10.18 -8.65 0.25
N VAL A 143 10.47 -7.36 0.06
CA VAL A 143 10.36 -6.35 1.11
C VAL A 143 8.86 -6.02 1.23
N ASN A 144 8.23 -6.46 2.30
CA ASN A 144 6.81 -6.36 2.54
C ASN A 144 6.51 -5.10 3.36
N ILE A 145 5.73 -4.19 2.78
CA ILE A 145 5.40 -2.90 3.40
C ILE A 145 3.89 -2.76 3.50
N ILE A 146 3.42 -2.19 4.61
CA ILE A 146 1.99 -1.92 4.81
C ILE A 146 1.77 -0.57 5.46
N ASN A 147 0.74 0.13 4.99
CA ASN A 147 0.23 1.33 5.65
C ASN A 147 -1.03 0.99 6.45
N VAL A 148 -1.02 1.37 7.72
CA VAL A 148 -2.18 1.32 8.60
C VAL A 148 -2.80 2.71 8.74
N ARG A 149 -4.12 2.75 8.89
CA ARG A 149 -4.90 3.99 9.03
C ARG A 149 -6.01 3.77 10.04
N GLU A 150 -6.37 4.83 10.77
CA GLU A 150 -7.50 4.81 11.69
C GLU A 150 -8.77 4.28 10.98
N PRO A 151 -9.39 3.19 11.49
CA PRO A 151 -10.44 2.47 10.77
C PRO A 151 -11.68 3.28 10.43
N LEU A 152 -12.12 4.19 11.31
CA LEU A 152 -13.33 4.99 11.08
C LEU A 152 -13.10 6.02 9.99
N ALA A 153 -11.98 6.74 10.05
CA ALA A 153 -11.54 7.67 9.02
C ALA A 153 -11.32 6.96 7.67
N ARG A 154 -10.76 5.74 7.69
CA ARG A 154 -10.62 4.89 6.50
C ARG A 154 -11.98 4.49 5.92
N LEU A 155 -12.93 4.05 6.75
CA LEU A 155 -14.28 3.69 6.32
C LEU A 155 -14.99 4.86 5.65
N THR A 156 -15.03 6.02 6.31
CA THR A 156 -15.63 7.24 5.75
C THR A 156 -14.98 7.61 4.42
N SER A 157 -13.64 7.64 4.37
CA SER A 157 -12.89 7.94 3.15
C SER A 157 -13.16 6.93 2.03
N ASN A 158 -13.39 5.66 2.35
CA ASN A 158 -13.70 4.62 1.36
C ASN A 158 -15.11 4.80 0.81
N ILE A 159 -16.11 5.07 1.66
CA ILE A 159 -17.49 5.32 1.21
C ILE A 159 -17.53 6.55 0.30
N GLN A 160 -16.94 7.66 0.74
CA GLN A 160 -16.84 8.89 -0.08
C GLN A 160 -16.19 8.61 -1.43
N TYR A 161 -15.07 7.88 -1.44
CA TYR A 161 -14.41 7.53 -2.70
C TYR A 161 -15.26 6.63 -3.59
N MET A 162 -15.99 5.67 -3.04
CA MET A 162 -16.90 4.83 -3.82
C MET A 162 -18.00 5.67 -4.45
N ILE A 163 -18.63 6.57 -3.69
CA ILE A 163 -19.65 7.51 -4.20
C ILE A 163 -19.10 8.30 -5.40
N LEU A 164 -17.90 8.89 -5.26
CA LEU A 164 -17.25 9.64 -6.34
C LEU A 164 -16.96 8.78 -7.58
N ARG A 165 -16.45 7.56 -7.38
CA ARG A 165 -16.12 6.65 -8.50
C ARG A 165 -17.37 6.11 -9.19
N LEU A 166 -18.42 5.80 -8.43
CA LEU A 166 -19.71 5.39 -8.98
C LEU A 166 -20.30 6.53 -9.82
N ARG A 167 -20.34 7.76 -9.28
CA ARG A 167 -20.83 8.94 -10.00
C ARG A 167 -20.09 9.16 -11.31
N THR A 168 -18.76 9.16 -11.26
CA THR A 168 -17.93 9.54 -12.41
C THR A 168 -17.83 8.45 -13.47
N LEU A 169 -17.80 7.16 -13.07
CA LEU A 169 -17.56 6.06 -14.00
C LEU A 169 -18.83 5.37 -14.49
N LEU A 170 -19.83 5.21 -13.63
CA LEU A 170 -21.00 4.38 -13.94
C LEU A 170 -22.29 5.18 -14.08
N PHE A 171 -22.39 6.33 -13.39
CA PHE A 171 -23.61 7.11 -13.31
C PHE A 171 -23.42 8.57 -13.76
N SER A 172 -22.52 8.82 -14.72
CA SER A 172 -22.17 10.19 -15.12
C SER A 172 -23.24 10.87 -15.98
N LYS A 173 -24.08 10.10 -16.69
CA LYS A 173 -25.07 10.61 -17.65
C LYS A 173 -26.51 10.31 -17.21
N PRO A 174 -27.50 11.16 -17.56
CA PRO A 174 -28.91 10.83 -17.41
C PRO A 174 -29.30 9.60 -18.25
N PRO A 175 -30.26 8.77 -17.79
CA PRO A 175 -30.99 8.85 -16.51
C PRO A 175 -30.23 8.26 -15.31
N ALA A 176 -29.04 7.70 -15.53
CA ALA A 176 -28.26 7.02 -14.49
C ALA A 176 -27.83 7.98 -13.36
N SER A 177 -27.60 9.26 -13.66
CA SER A 177 -27.34 10.29 -12.65
C SER A 177 -28.43 10.40 -11.59
N ASP A 178 -29.69 10.32 -11.99
CA ASP A 178 -30.83 10.50 -11.07
C ASP A 178 -31.03 9.27 -10.20
N LEU A 179 -30.79 8.09 -10.78
CA LEU A 179 -30.75 6.84 -10.04
C LEU A 179 -29.64 6.86 -8.99
N PHE A 180 -28.45 7.36 -9.35
CA PHE A 180 -27.34 7.47 -8.42
C PHE A 180 -27.70 8.28 -7.18
N SER A 181 -28.27 9.48 -7.37
CA SER A 181 -28.63 10.33 -6.23
C SER A 181 -29.67 9.68 -5.33
N LYS A 182 -30.64 8.95 -5.91
CA LYS A 182 -31.68 8.23 -5.14
C LYS A 182 -31.13 7.05 -4.33
N VAL A 183 -30.07 6.40 -4.82
CA VAL A 183 -29.56 5.15 -4.24
C VAL A 183 -28.40 5.40 -3.28
N PHE A 184 -27.44 6.25 -3.65
CA PHE A 184 -26.17 6.37 -2.94
C PHE A 184 -26.08 7.60 -2.03
N CYS A 185 -26.79 8.69 -2.36
CA CYS A 185 -26.79 9.88 -1.51
C CYS A 185 -27.71 9.64 -0.30
N ASN A 186 -27.22 9.94 0.89
CA ASN A 186 -27.86 9.64 2.17
C ASN A 186 -28.18 8.15 2.38
N ALA A 187 -27.44 7.25 1.72
CA ALA A 187 -27.65 5.81 1.83
C ALA A 187 -27.46 5.29 3.27
N THR A 188 -28.33 4.37 3.68
CA THR A 188 -28.36 3.82 5.05
C THR A 188 -27.21 2.84 5.30
N ALA A 189 -26.92 2.56 6.57
CA ALA A 189 -25.97 1.51 6.95
C ALA A 189 -26.31 0.15 6.33
N ALA A 190 -27.60 -0.23 6.38
CA ALA A 190 -28.09 -1.48 5.79
C ALA A 190 -27.84 -1.57 4.28
N PHE A 191 -27.97 -0.46 3.55
CA PHE A 191 -27.63 -0.44 2.13
C PHE A 191 -26.13 -0.72 1.91
N TRP A 192 -25.25 -0.06 2.67
CA TRP A 192 -23.81 -0.26 2.51
C TRP A 192 -23.35 -1.66 2.92
N GLU A 193 -24.04 -2.29 3.87
CA GLU A 193 -23.84 -3.69 4.24
C GLU A 193 -24.15 -4.65 3.10
N GLU A 194 -25.21 -4.41 2.33
CA GLU A 194 -25.54 -5.23 1.16
C GLU A 194 -24.63 -4.93 -0.03
N PHE A 195 -24.32 -3.64 -0.23
CA PHE A 195 -23.59 -3.15 -1.41
C PHE A 195 -22.08 -3.37 -1.32
N SER A 196 -21.48 -3.13 -0.16
CA SER A 196 -20.04 -3.22 0.06
C SER A 196 -19.69 -3.91 1.39
N PRO A 197 -20.13 -5.17 1.60
CA PRO A 197 -19.94 -5.88 2.86
C PRO A 197 -18.52 -5.83 3.44
N PRO A 198 -17.45 -6.10 2.67
CA PRO A 198 -16.11 -6.16 3.25
C PRO A 198 -15.64 -4.77 3.70
N VAL A 199 -16.09 -3.69 3.04
CA VAL A 199 -15.69 -2.32 3.38
C VAL A 199 -16.26 -1.89 4.71
N VAL A 200 -17.48 -2.32 5.04
CA VAL A 200 -18.21 -1.82 6.22
C VAL A 200 -18.09 -2.71 7.46
N ASP A 201 -17.37 -3.82 7.38
CA ASP A 201 -17.23 -4.77 8.48
C ASP A 201 -15.78 -5.23 8.63
N ASN A 202 -14.98 -4.49 9.41
CA ASN A 202 -13.60 -4.86 9.75
C ASN A 202 -12.71 -5.11 8.52
N TYR A 203 -12.71 -4.15 7.58
CA TYR A 203 -12.04 -4.22 6.29
C TYR A 203 -10.54 -4.52 6.41
N ASN A 204 -9.83 -3.91 7.37
CA ASN A 204 -8.39 -4.08 7.49
C ASN A 204 -8.04 -5.54 7.82
N ILE A 205 -8.78 -6.15 8.75
CA ILE A 205 -8.61 -7.57 9.08
C ILE A 205 -8.96 -8.43 7.88
N ARG A 206 -10.12 -8.20 7.24
CA ARG A 206 -10.56 -8.96 6.04
C ARG A 206 -9.51 -9.00 4.95
N THR A 207 -8.86 -7.88 4.68
CA THR A 207 -7.78 -7.83 3.69
C THR A 207 -6.57 -8.65 4.10
N LEU A 208 -6.27 -8.78 5.40
CA LEU A 208 -5.04 -9.45 5.84
C LEU A 208 -5.17 -10.96 5.96
N VAL A 209 -6.34 -11.49 6.31
CA VAL A 209 -6.49 -12.91 6.67
C VAL A 209 -6.87 -13.82 5.51
N GLY A 210 -6.58 -13.39 4.27
CA GLY A 210 -6.64 -14.24 3.08
C GLY A 210 -7.98 -14.24 2.34
N GLU A 211 -7.99 -14.92 1.19
CA GLU A 211 -9.07 -14.85 0.19
C GLU A 211 -10.45 -15.29 0.71
N GLY A 212 -10.47 -16.38 1.49
CA GLY A 212 -11.71 -16.93 2.06
C GLY A 212 -12.26 -16.03 3.16
N ALA A 213 -11.41 -15.60 4.09
CA ALA A 213 -11.83 -14.77 5.21
C ALA A 213 -12.21 -13.33 4.80
N TYR A 214 -11.66 -12.82 3.69
CA TYR A 214 -12.15 -11.58 3.08
C TYR A 214 -13.66 -11.64 2.80
N HIS A 215 -14.14 -12.82 2.40
CA HIS A 215 -15.52 -13.12 2.02
C HIS A 215 -16.37 -13.73 3.13
N THR A 216 -15.86 -13.81 4.36
CA THR A 216 -16.65 -14.22 5.53
C THR A 216 -17.96 -13.40 5.59
N PRO A 217 -19.11 -14.00 5.95
CA PRO A 217 -20.36 -13.26 6.09
C PRO A 217 -20.20 -12.01 6.98
N LEU A 218 -21.09 -11.03 6.80
CA LEU A 218 -21.17 -9.90 7.72
C LEU A 218 -21.23 -10.39 9.17
N TYR A 219 -20.53 -9.71 10.06
CA TYR A 219 -20.40 -10.04 11.49
C TYR A 219 -19.59 -11.29 11.80
N GLY A 220 -19.07 -12.00 10.80
CA GLY A 220 -18.27 -13.20 11.02
C GLY A 220 -16.81 -12.92 11.39
N ILE A 221 -16.33 -11.69 11.24
CA ILE A 221 -14.99 -11.31 11.72
C ILE A 221 -14.99 -11.31 13.25
N GLY A 222 -13.97 -11.94 13.82
CA GLY A 222 -13.90 -12.27 15.25
C GLY A 222 -12.47 -12.31 15.77
N GLU A 223 -12.31 -12.77 17.01
CA GLU A 223 -11.01 -12.76 17.70
C GLU A 223 -9.94 -13.61 17.01
N ALA A 224 -10.30 -14.76 16.44
CA ALA A 224 -9.37 -15.59 15.69
C ALA A 224 -8.81 -14.87 14.45
N HIS A 225 -9.66 -14.14 13.73
CA HIS A 225 -9.26 -13.33 12.58
C HIS A 225 -8.35 -12.17 13.03
N GLU A 226 -8.70 -11.48 14.12
CA GLU A 226 -7.87 -10.41 14.69
C GLU A 226 -6.48 -10.93 15.10
N ALA A 227 -6.43 -12.09 15.78
CA ALA A 227 -5.17 -12.70 16.21
C ALA A 227 -4.27 -13.03 15.03
N LEU A 228 -4.81 -13.66 13.99
CA LEU A 228 -4.07 -13.96 12.76
C LEU A 228 -3.63 -12.69 12.04
N ALA A 229 -4.48 -11.67 11.93
CA ALA A 229 -4.12 -10.39 11.31
C ALA A 229 -2.96 -9.69 12.05
N LYS A 230 -2.87 -9.83 13.37
CA LYS A 230 -1.72 -9.33 14.15
C LYS A 230 -0.46 -10.15 13.90
N GLN A 231 -0.58 -11.48 13.82
CA GLN A 231 0.53 -12.37 13.50
C GLN A 231 1.09 -12.12 12.09
N LEU A 232 0.24 -11.80 11.12
CA LEU A 232 0.69 -11.41 9.79
C LEU A 232 1.34 -10.03 9.81
N LEU A 233 0.79 -9.08 10.58
CA LEU A 233 1.33 -7.72 10.63
C LEU A 233 2.77 -7.67 11.16
N VAL A 234 3.14 -8.50 12.14
CA VAL A 234 4.52 -8.55 12.67
C VAL A 234 5.54 -9.12 11.68
N GLN A 235 5.09 -9.74 10.58
CA GLN A 235 5.98 -10.28 9.55
C GLN A 235 6.33 -9.24 8.48
N TYR A 236 5.65 -8.08 8.45
CA TYR A 236 5.99 -7.00 7.53
C TYR A 236 7.31 -6.36 7.93
N ASP A 237 8.11 -5.98 6.93
CA ASP A 237 9.41 -5.33 7.14
C ASP A 237 9.26 -3.91 7.64
N LEU A 238 8.20 -3.21 7.23
CA LEU A 238 7.86 -1.86 7.69
C LEU A 238 6.35 -1.69 7.82
N VAL A 239 5.92 -1.16 8.97
CA VAL A 239 4.53 -0.78 9.25
C VAL A 239 4.43 0.73 9.41
N LEU A 240 3.70 1.39 8.51
CA LEU A 240 3.56 2.85 8.54
C LEU A 240 2.17 3.26 9.03
N ASP A 241 2.10 4.01 10.12
CA ASP A 241 0.87 4.66 10.58
C ASP A 241 0.65 6.00 9.86
N LEU A 242 -0.33 6.07 8.96
CA LEU A 242 -0.67 7.31 8.25
C LEU A 242 -1.14 8.43 9.18
N ASN A 243 -1.59 8.09 10.39
CA ASN A 243 -2.00 9.06 11.40
C ASN A 243 -0.84 9.46 12.33
N ALA A 244 0.38 8.94 12.14
CA ALA A 244 1.56 9.35 12.90
C ALA A 244 2.20 10.66 12.40
N GLY A 245 1.79 11.14 11.23
CA GLY A 245 2.27 12.38 10.63
C GLY A 245 3.42 12.18 9.64
N ASP A 246 3.69 13.22 8.86
CA ASP A 246 4.61 13.16 7.73
C ASP A 246 6.05 12.84 8.15
N ALA A 247 6.53 13.38 9.27
CA ALA A 247 7.87 13.10 9.78
C ALA A 247 8.10 11.61 10.12
N ALA A 248 7.08 10.92 10.62
CA ALA A 248 7.16 9.49 10.92
C ALA A 248 7.28 8.67 9.63
N ALA A 249 6.46 8.97 8.62
CA ALA A 249 6.55 8.31 7.32
C ALA A 249 7.90 8.60 6.64
N ASP A 250 8.36 9.85 6.68
CA ASP A 250 9.64 10.26 6.12
C ASP A 250 10.81 9.49 6.73
N LEU A 251 10.83 9.34 8.06
CA LEU A 251 11.86 8.58 8.76
C LEU A 251 11.88 7.12 8.27
N LEU A 252 10.73 6.45 8.26
CA LEU A 252 10.61 5.04 7.87
C LEU A 252 11.07 4.81 6.42
N MET A 253 10.72 5.72 5.51
CA MET A 253 11.11 5.60 4.10
C MET A 253 12.59 5.89 3.87
N ARG A 254 13.09 6.97 4.47
CA ARG A 254 14.49 7.39 4.29
C ARG A 254 15.41 6.38 4.94
N GLN A 255 15.21 6.08 6.22
CA GLN A 255 16.09 5.19 6.97
C GLN A 255 15.84 3.71 6.70
N GLY A 256 14.59 3.33 6.44
CA GLY A 256 14.21 1.93 6.24
C GLY A 256 14.35 1.44 4.80
N LEU A 257 14.16 2.32 3.79
CA LEU A 257 14.20 1.94 2.37
C LEU A 257 15.30 2.65 1.57
N GLY A 258 15.98 3.63 2.16
CA GLY A 258 16.92 4.48 1.43
C GLY A 258 16.22 5.37 0.38
N TRP A 259 14.93 5.64 0.54
CA TRP A 259 14.18 6.46 -0.42
C TRP A 259 14.42 7.95 -0.14
N ASN A 260 14.74 8.70 -1.19
CA ASN A 260 14.94 10.15 -1.15
C ASN A 260 13.62 10.93 -1.25
N LYS A 261 12.59 10.36 -1.89
CA LYS A 261 11.28 10.97 -2.05
C LYS A 261 10.23 10.27 -1.21
N THR A 262 9.55 11.01 -0.35
CA THR A 262 8.64 10.45 0.65
C THR A 262 7.15 10.69 0.34
N LEU A 263 6.24 10.08 1.11
CA LEU A 263 4.78 10.35 1.01
C LEU A 263 4.49 11.85 1.03
N ALA A 264 5.15 12.57 1.94
CA ALA A 264 4.92 13.99 2.17
C ALA A 264 5.23 14.81 0.92
N GLU A 265 6.29 14.43 0.18
CA GLU A 265 6.76 15.14 -1.02
C GLU A 265 5.95 14.81 -2.28
N VAL A 266 5.36 13.62 -2.36
CA VAL A 266 4.64 13.16 -3.56
C VAL A 266 3.12 13.09 -3.35
N ARG A 267 2.56 13.81 -2.38
CA ARG A 267 1.11 13.82 -2.12
C ARG A 267 0.36 14.29 -3.37
N VAL A 268 -0.35 13.36 -4.01
CA VAL A 268 -0.96 13.63 -5.32
C VAL A 268 -2.34 14.26 -5.17
N TRP A 269 -3.23 13.80 -4.27
CA TRP A 269 -4.57 14.38 -4.10
C TRP A 269 -5.15 14.22 -2.68
N THR A 270 -5.79 15.26 -2.14
CA THR A 270 -6.71 15.15 -0.99
C THR A 270 -8.10 14.70 -1.45
N SER A 271 -8.91 14.13 -0.56
CA SER A 271 -10.30 13.75 -0.86
C SER A 271 -11.10 14.93 -1.45
N ASP A 272 -10.88 16.14 -0.93
CA ASP A 272 -11.56 17.36 -1.38
C ASP A 272 -11.16 17.77 -2.80
N GLN A 273 -9.91 17.50 -3.19
CA GLN A 273 -9.47 17.73 -4.57
C GLN A 273 -10.13 16.75 -5.54
N VAL A 274 -10.29 15.49 -5.13
CA VAL A 274 -11.00 14.48 -5.93
C VAL A 274 -12.49 14.83 -6.04
N ALA A 275 -13.13 15.25 -4.95
CA ALA A 275 -14.53 15.67 -4.93
C ALA A 275 -14.78 16.88 -5.84
N ARG A 276 -13.93 17.91 -5.75
CA ARG A 276 -13.97 19.09 -6.65
C ARG A 276 -13.79 18.71 -8.11
N HIS A 277 -12.85 17.82 -8.42
CA HIS A 277 -12.64 17.36 -9.80
C HIS A 277 -13.83 16.54 -10.33
N ALA A 278 -14.53 15.82 -9.45
CA ALA A 278 -15.74 15.09 -9.81
C ALA A 278 -16.99 15.99 -9.94
N GLY A 279 -16.89 17.28 -9.58
CA GLY A 279 -18.03 18.21 -9.57
C GLY A 279 -19.16 17.76 -8.64
N LEU A 280 -18.82 17.09 -7.53
CA LEU A 280 -19.77 16.61 -6.54
C LEU A 280 -19.32 17.04 -5.14
N ASP A 281 -20.13 17.87 -4.49
CA ASP A 281 -19.94 18.19 -3.08
C ASP A 281 -20.62 17.12 -2.21
N LEU A 282 -19.82 16.42 -1.41
CA LEU A 282 -20.31 15.34 -0.55
C LEU A 282 -20.96 15.84 0.75
N GLU A 283 -20.94 17.14 1.02
CA GLU A 283 -21.65 17.76 2.13
C GLU A 283 -23.02 18.27 1.68
N THR A 284 -23.11 18.90 0.51
CA THR A 284 -24.36 19.50 0.02
C THR A 284 -25.11 18.65 -0.99
N ASP A 285 -24.43 18.07 -1.98
CA ASP A 285 -25.09 17.44 -3.13
C ASP A 285 -25.38 15.95 -2.89
N CYS A 286 -24.48 15.29 -2.15
CA CYS A 286 -24.57 13.86 -1.86
C CYS A 286 -24.08 13.54 -0.44
N PRO A 287 -24.81 14.00 0.60
CA PRO A 287 -24.42 13.77 1.99
C PRO A 287 -24.31 12.28 2.30
N LEU A 288 -23.37 11.93 3.18
CA LEU A 288 -23.31 10.59 3.74
C LEU A 288 -24.51 10.37 4.66
N GLY A 289 -25.12 9.18 4.58
CA GLY A 289 -26.15 8.79 5.53
C GLY A 289 -25.59 8.51 6.93
N ASN A 290 -26.45 8.06 7.84
CA ASN A 290 -26.02 7.72 9.20
C ASN A 290 -25.08 6.50 9.21
N LEU A 291 -23.77 6.75 9.33
CA LEU A 291 -22.73 5.72 9.39
C LEU A 291 -22.46 5.19 10.80
N LYS A 292 -23.09 5.73 11.85
CA LYS A 292 -22.86 5.32 13.24
C LYS A 292 -22.97 3.80 13.45
N PRO A 293 -23.98 3.09 12.90
CA PRO A 293 -24.07 1.63 13.05
C PRO A 293 -22.84 0.90 12.49
N LEU A 294 -22.25 1.42 11.40
CA LEU A 294 -21.06 0.83 10.79
C LEU A 294 -19.80 1.10 11.63
N PHE A 295 -19.70 2.27 12.27
CA PHE A 295 -18.58 2.61 13.15
C PHE A 295 -18.50 1.74 14.40
N GLU A 296 -19.65 1.41 14.99
CA GLU A 296 -19.74 0.54 16.16
C GLU A 296 -19.20 -0.86 15.86
N ARG A 297 -19.30 -1.30 14.61
CA ARG A 297 -18.89 -2.64 14.15
C ARG A 297 -17.41 -2.78 13.83
N GLN A 298 -16.66 -1.67 13.72
CA GLN A 298 -15.21 -1.72 13.48
C GLN A 298 -14.41 -2.11 14.74
N LYS A 299 -14.98 -2.89 15.67
CA LYS A 299 -14.35 -3.23 16.95
C LYS A 299 -13.00 -3.89 16.76
N TYR A 300 -12.92 -4.89 15.89
CA TYR A 300 -11.71 -5.66 15.69
C TYR A 300 -10.67 -4.86 14.91
N ASP A 301 -11.08 -4.12 13.88
CA ASP A 301 -10.20 -3.20 13.16
C ASP A 301 -9.59 -2.14 14.09
N LYS A 302 -10.35 -1.58 15.05
CA LYS A 302 -9.82 -0.63 16.03
C LYS A 302 -8.74 -1.25 16.93
N ARG A 303 -8.97 -2.48 17.40
CA ARG A 303 -7.99 -3.23 18.22
C ARG A 303 -6.73 -3.57 17.41
N TRP A 304 -6.91 -4.06 16.17
CA TRP A 304 -5.82 -4.37 15.25
C TRP A 304 -5.03 -3.11 14.88
N TYR A 305 -5.70 -2.01 14.57
CA TYR A 305 -5.05 -0.74 14.28
C TYR A 305 -4.24 -0.24 15.49
N SER A 306 -4.79 -0.29 16.71
CA SER A 306 -4.04 0.06 17.91
C SER A 306 -2.75 -0.76 18.05
N PHE A 307 -2.77 -2.03 17.68
CA PHE A 307 -1.58 -2.88 17.64
C PHE A 307 -0.61 -2.44 16.52
N GLY A 308 -1.10 -2.19 15.30
CA GLY A 308 -0.29 -1.70 14.19
C GLY A 308 0.40 -0.36 14.47
N ARG A 309 -0.27 0.56 15.18
CA ARG A 309 0.35 1.81 15.65
C ARG A 309 1.52 1.56 16.58
N SER A 310 1.40 0.58 17.49
CA SER A 310 2.50 0.22 18.39
C SER A 310 3.69 -0.33 17.61
N LEU A 311 3.46 -1.20 16.63
CA LEU A 311 4.53 -1.68 15.74
C LEU A 311 5.19 -0.53 14.96
N SER A 312 4.39 0.35 14.34
CA SER A 312 4.92 1.51 13.62
C SER A 312 5.77 2.42 14.52
N ARG A 313 5.39 2.59 15.79
CA ARG A 313 6.19 3.34 16.78
C ARG A 313 7.49 2.64 17.15
N LEU A 314 7.49 1.31 17.23
CA LEU A 314 8.71 0.54 17.45
C LEU A 314 9.68 0.72 16.28
N ASP A 315 9.19 0.63 15.03
CA ASP A 315 9.99 0.88 13.83
C ASP A 315 10.57 2.31 13.86
N GLN A 316 9.75 3.31 14.21
CA GLN A 316 10.19 4.70 14.34
C GLN A 316 11.26 4.88 15.42
N LEU A 317 11.10 4.28 16.60
CA LEU A 317 12.08 4.37 17.69
C LEU A 317 13.41 3.75 17.28
N PHE A 318 13.35 2.56 16.69
CA PHE A 318 14.53 1.84 16.20
C PHE A 318 15.28 2.65 15.12
N LEU A 319 14.59 3.09 14.07
CA LEU A 319 15.22 3.83 12.97
C LEU A 319 15.66 5.24 13.40
N SER A 320 14.95 5.88 14.32
CA SER A 320 15.36 7.15 14.92
C SER A 320 16.65 6.98 15.72
N ALA A 321 16.75 5.93 16.54
CA ALA A 321 17.97 5.64 17.29
C ALA A 321 19.16 5.40 16.35
N ALA A 322 18.97 4.62 15.28
CA ALA A 322 19.98 4.41 14.25
C ALA A 322 20.41 5.74 13.60
N ALA A 323 19.46 6.59 13.21
CA ALA A 323 19.74 7.89 12.62
C ALA A 323 20.50 8.84 13.58
N HIS A 324 20.14 8.86 14.87
CA HIS A 324 20.84 9.66 15.89
C HIS A 324 22.28 9.18 16.13
N MET A 325 22.55 7.91 15.90
CA MET A 325 23.91 7.35 15.91
C MET A 325 24.71 7.66 14.63
N GLY A 326 24.13 8.41 13.68
CA GLY A 326 24.76 8.73 12.41
C GLY A 326 24.78 7.57 11.41
N LEU A 327 24.08 6.47 11.71
CA LEU A 327 23.91 5.36 10.77
C LEU A 327 23.08 5.84 9.58
N ARG A 328 23.46 5.39 8.39
CA ARG A 328 22.82 5.73 7.13
C ARG A 328 22.47 4.46 6.36
N PRO A 329 21.38 4.46 5.59
CA PRO A 329 21.04 3.33 4.73
C PRO A 329 22.14 3.16 3.68
N TRP A 330 22.92 2.08 3.73
CA TRP A 330 23.95 1.83 2.71
C TRP A 330 23.31 1.25 1.44
N PRO A 331 23.75 1.60 0.22
CA PRO A 331 24.92 2.42 -0.05
C PRO A 331 24.52 3.89 -0.27
N THR A 332 24.63 4.74 0.75
CA THR A 332 24.53 6.20 0.59
C THR A 332 25.64 6.78 -0.29
N GLU A 333 26.78 6.11 -0.41
CA GLU A 333 27.90 6.54 -1.26
C GLU A 333 27.60 6.40 -2.76
N TRP A 334 26.69 5.49 -3.15
CA TRP A 334 26.30 5.30 -4.55
C TRP A 334 25.65 6.55 -5.15
N ALA A 335 24.82 7.24 -4.38
CA ALA A 335 24.13 8.45 -4.84
C ALA A 335 25.07 9.68 -4.91
N ALA A 336 26.12 9.71 -4.08
CA ALA A 336 27.10 10.80 -4.07
C ALA A 336 28.17 10.65 -5.17
N GLU A 337 28.54 9.42 -5.54
CA GLU A 337 29.49 9.14 -6.63
C GLU A 337 28.87 9.29 -8.04
N GLN A 338 27.54 9.21 -8.18
CA GLN A 338 26.83 9.52 -9.43
C GLN A 338 26.65 11.04 -9.65
N GLY A 339 27.74 11.81 -9.56
CA GLY A 339 27.75 13.26 -9.72
C GLY A 339 26.89 13.77 -10.89
N PRO A 340 26.41 15.02 -10.85
CA PRO A 340 25.41 15.54 -11.78
C PRO A 340 25.88 15.36 -13.23
N SER A 341 25.32 14.37 -13.92
CA SER A 341 25.56 14.14 -15.33
C SER A 341 24.92 15.29 -16.11
N GLY A 342 25.75 16.25 -16.52
CA GLY A 342 25.57 17.22 -17.59
C GLY A 342 24.14 17.72 -17.87
N GLY A 343 23.87 18.98 -17.48
CA GLY A 343 22.62 19.67 -17.80
C GLY A 343 22.34 19.71 -19.31
N GLY A 344 21.19 19.13 -19.70
CA GLY A 344 20.49 19.42 -20.94
C GLY A 344 19.29 20.34 -20.65
N PRO A 345 18.98 21.31 -21.51
CA PRO A 345 17.98 22.34 -21.22
C PRO A 345 16.56 21.75 -21.14
N SER A 346 15.84 22.18 -20.10
CA SER A 346 14.45 21.84 -19.81
C SER A 346 13.49 22.49 -20.83
N GLY A 347 12.98 21.69 -21.75
CA GLY A 347 11.80 22.01 -22.55
C GLY A 347 10.53 21.51 -21.87
N SER A 348 9.63 22.43 -21.52
CA SER A 348 8.32 22.15 -20.96
C SER A 348 7.36 21.59 -22.02
N SER A 349 6.99 20.33 -21.91
CA SER A 349 5.72 19.83 -22.45
C SER A 349 5.24 18.60 -21.66
N ALA A 350 3.96 18.60 -21.32
CA ALA A 350 3.28 17.50 -20.67
C ALA A 350 3.17 16.32 -21.66
N GLY A 351 4.17 15.45 -21.65
CA GLY A 351 4.21 14.21 -22.39
C GLY A 351 5.09 13.24 -21.62
N TRP A 352 4.51 12.12 -21.17
CA TRP A 352 5.25 11.07 -20.48
C TRP A 352 6.34 10.52 -21.41
N PRO A 353 7.64 10.54 -21.04
CA PRO A 353 8.69 10.13 -21.94
C PRO A 353 8.65 8.61 -22.16
N ALA A 354 8.82 8.22 -23.42
CA ALA A 354 9.09 6.84 -23.81
C ALA A 354 10.48 6.43 -23.27
N ALA A 355 10.58 5.18 -22.78
CA ALA A 355 11.80 4.62 -22.23
C ALA A 355 12.81 4.33 -23.36
N GLY A 356 13.79 5.22 -23.53
CA GLY A 356 15.01 4.98 -24.30
C GLY A 356 16.17 4.70 -23.33
N GLY A 357 16.87 3.58 -23.52
CA GLY A 357 17.96 3.12 -22.65
C GLY A 357 19.29 3.86 -22.87
N GLY A 358 19.97 4.16 -21.77
CA GLY A 358 21.33 4.72 -21.67
C GLY A 358 21.69 5.02 -20.19
N PRO A 359 22.96 4.95 -19.77
CA PRO A 359 23.34 4.26 -18.52
C PRO A 359 23.61 5.19 -17.32
N ALA A 360 22.74 5.12 -16.33
CA ALA A 360 23.08 4.97 -14.92
C ALA A 360 21.83 4.39 -14.27
N ALA A 361 21.90 3.15 -13.76
CA ALA A 361 20.76 2.55 -13.09
C ALA A 361 20.46 3.37 -11.83
N SER A 362 19.45 4.23 -11.91
CA SER A 362 18.85 4.86 -10.74
C SER A 362 18.29 3.73 -9.89
N SER A 363 18.84 3.58 -8.67
CA SER A 363 18.46 2.49 -7.78
C SER A 363 17.14 2.83 -7.08
N CYS A 364 16.29 1.82 -6.88
CA CYS A 364 15.08 1.89 -6.08
C CYS A 364 15.46 1.89 -4.57
N GLY A 365 16.14 2.94 -4.12
CA GLY A 365 16.73 3.01 -2.79
C GLY A 365 17.72 1.87 -2.52
N LEU A 366 17.47 1.13 -1.44
CA LEU A 366 18.29 0.00 -0.99
C LEU A 366 18.20 -1.25 -1.87
N LEU A 367 17.10 -1.44 -2.63
CA LEU A 367 16.80 -2.71 -3.29
C LEU A 367 17.89 -3.16 -4.26
N GLY A 368 18.29 -4.43 -4.14
CA GLY A 368 19.28 -5.07 -5.01
C GLY A 368 20.71 -4.52 -4.87
N ALA A 369 20.97 -3.61 -3.92
CA ALA A 369 22.30 -3.05 -3.72
C ALA A 369 23.33 -4.10 -3.29
N ALA A 370 22.88 -5.20 -2.65
CA ALA A 370 23.79 -6.28 -2.23
C ALA A 370 24.45 -7.00 -3.41
N GLU A 371 23.75 -7.17 -4.54
CA GLU A 371 24.35 -7.76 -5.75
C GLU A 371 25.44 -6.87 -6.33
N ALA A 372 25.27 -5.55 -6.26
CA ALA A 372 26.29 -4.60 -6.68
C ALA A 372 27.51 -4.57 -5.72
N LEU A 373 27.32 -5.01 -4.47
CA LEU A 373 28.34 -5.00 -3.42
C LEU A 373 29.01 -6.35 -3.15
N ARG A 374 28.52 -7.48 -3.70
CA ARG A 374 29.23 -8.77 -3.62
C ARG A 374 30.64 -8.72 -4.23
N GLY A 375 31.00 -7.66 -4.94
CA GLY A 375 32.37 -7.34 -5.36
C GLY A 375 33.22 -6.56 -4.33
N ARG A 376 32.69 -6.13 -3.18
CA ARG A 376 33.38 -5.32 -2.15
C ARG A 376 33.32 -6.01 -0.76
N ASN A 377 34.40 -5.97 0.01
CA ASN A 377 34.55 -6.71 1.27
C ASN A 377 33.88 -5.98 2.46
N PRO A 378 32.84 -6.55 3.13
CA PRO A 378 32.09 -5.89 4.20
C PRO A 378 32.92 -5.47 5.42
N ARG A 379 34.04 -6.17 5.69
CA ARG A 379 34.91 -5.88 6.85
C ARG A 379 35.59 -4.50 6.80
N GLN A 380 35.69 -3.89 5.63
CA GLN A 380 36.33 -2.57 5.51
C GLN A 380 35.46 -1.42 6.01
N GLN A 381 34.12 -1.58 6.01
CA GLN A 381 33.20 -0.51 6.43
C GLN A 381 33.09 -0.38 7.96
N TRP A 382 33.18 -1.49 8.70
CA TRP A 382 33.16 -1.48 10.16
C TRP A 382 34.37 -0.75 10.78
N ALA A 383 35.55 -0.91 10.17
CA ALA A 383 36.77 -0.23 10.62
C ALA A 383 36.69 1.30 10.46
N ALA A 384 35.93 1.80 9.47
CA ALA A 384 35.73 3.23 9.23
C ALA A 384 34.75 3.88 10.22
N ALA A 385 33.74 3.13 10.68
CA ALA A 385 32.80 3.61 11.68
C ALA A 385 33.43 3.68 13.09
N GLU A 386 34.31 2.73 13.45
CA GLU A 386 35.05 2.78 14.72
C GLU A 386 36.04 3.95 14.80
N THR A 387 36.54 4.43 13.67
CA THR A 387 37.46 5.59 13.61
C THR A 387 36.74 6.94 13.58
N ALA A 388 35.45 6.99 13.19
CA ALA A 388 34.65 8.22 13.20
C ALA A 388 33.96 8.50 14.55
N GLY A 389 33.96 7.53 15.47
CA GLY A 389 33.39 7.65 16.82
C GLY A 389 34.40 7.90 17.95
N GLN A 390 35.68 8.15 17.61
CA GLN A 390 36.73 8.65 18.51
C GLN A 390 36.97 10.13 18.22
#